data_AF-A0A931HCN1-F1
#
_entry.id   AF-A0A931HCN1-F1
#
_cell.length_a   1.000
_cell.length_b   1.000
_cell.length_c   1.000
_cell.angle_alpha   90.00
_cell.angle_beta   90.00
_cell.angle_gamma   90.00
#
_symmetry.space_group_name_H-M   'P 1'
#
loop_
_entity.id
_entity.type
_entity.pdbx_description
1 polymer ?
#
loop_
_entity_poly.entity_id
_entity_poly.type
_entity_poly.pdbx_seq_one_letter_code
_entity_poly.pdbx_strand_id
1 'polypeptide(L)'
;MRTCLIVASLLCLAPIAASAGELAGPARFCGYSPVIDLLEGEKIETLQGGIHGGSFRWHGAFGILDVEGIGWARRPKGRIVATVRDDEPARFAQRRTADGYEMAIWNGAHGAAYFRSASPFTREQLNAIARVRLFEEGQEPEGCALRTVFVWE
;
A
#
# COMPACT_ATOMS: atom_id res chain seq x y z
N MET A 1 51.09 31.34 -21.65
CA MET A 1 50.19 31.58 -20.51
C MET A 1 49.05 30.57 -20.59
N ARG A 2 48.58 30.11 -19.43
CA ARG A 2 47.90 28.84 -19.16
C ARG A 2 46.53 28.66 -19.83
N THR A 3 46.35 27.48 -20.43
CA THR A 3 45.06 26.91 -20.87
C THR A 3 44.35 26.29 -19.67
N CYS A 4 43.16 26.75 -19.32
CA CYS A 4 42.30 26.12 -18.31
C CYS A 4 41.38 25.08 -18.98
N LEU A 5 41.59 23.78 -18.70
CA LEU A 5 40.58 22.76 -18.93
C LEU A 5 39.57 22.76 -17.77
N ILE A 6 38.30 23.00 -18.07
CA ILE A 6 37.20 22.77 -17.13
C ILE A 6 36.79 21.30 -17.26
N VAL A 7 37.05 20.51 -16.23
CA VAL A 7 36.55 19.13 -16.12
C VAL A 7 35.13 19.20 -15.56
N ALA A 8 34.13 18.87 -16.38
CA ALA A 8 32.75 18.75 -15.95
C ALA A 8 32.56 17.42 -15.22
N SER A 9 32.50 17.46 -13.88
CA SER A 9 32.13 16.31 -13.06
C SER A 9 30.63 16.04 -13.20
N LEU A 10 30.27 15.01 -13.97
CA LEU A 10 28.93 14.42 -13.93
C LEU A 10 28.70 13.81 -12.54
N LEU A 11 27.88 14.47 -11.71
CA LEU A 11 27.30 13.86 -10.53
C LEU A 11 26.25 12.84 -10.97
N CYS A 12 26.63 11.56 -11.02
CA CYS A 12 25.67 10.46 -11.06
C CYS A 12 24.88 10.45 -9.75
N LEU A 13 23.68 11.04 -9.76
CA LEU A 13 22.67 10.82 -8.73
C LEU A 13 22.18 9.37 -8.86
N ALA A 14 22.79 8.46 -8.10
CA ALA A 14 22.25 7.12 -7.95
C ALA A 14 20.87 7.21 -7.27
N PRO A 15 19.82 6.53 -7.78
CA PRO A 15 18.55 6.48 -7.08
C PRO A 15 18.76 5.78 -5.73
N ILE A 16 18.38 6.46 -4.65
CA ILE A 16 18.36 5.88 -3.31
C ILE A 16 17.30 4.78 -3.36
N ALA A 17 17.74 3.52 -3.37
CA ALA A 17 16.84 2.39 -3.25
C ALA A 17 16.10 2.50 -1.91
N ALA A 18 14.77 2.58 -1.96
CA ALA A 18 13.97 2.51 -0.74
C ALA A 18 14.27 1.16 -0.05
N SER A 19 14.64 1.20 1.23
CA SER A 19 14.86 -0.01 2.01
C SER A 19 13.54 -0.78 2.12
N ALA A 20 13.52 -2.03 1.66
CA ALA A 20 12.44 -2.94 1.95
C ALA A 20 12.35 -3.12 3.48
N GLY A 21 11.28 -2.60 4.08
CA GLY A 21 10.92 -2.83 5.48
C GLY A 21 10.11 -4.11 5.60
N GLU A 22 10.43 -4.92 6.62
CA GLU A 22 9.58 -6.03 7.04
C GLU A 22 8.90 -5.70 8.38
N LEU A 23 7.65 -6.12 8.54
CA LEU A 23 6.91 -6.05 9.79
C LEU A 23 6.18 -7.37 10.04
N ALA A 24 6.52 -8.05 11.12
CA ALA A 24 5.78 -9.21 11.60
C ALA A 24 4.73 -8.81 12.64
N GLY A 25 3.58 -9.49 12.64
CA GLY A 25 2.56 -9.34 13.66
C GLY A 25 2.91 -10.07 14.97
N PRO A 26 2.29 -9.68 16.10
CA PRO A 26 1.26 -8.65 16.22
C PRO A 26 1.84 -7.23 16.18
N ALA A 27 1.38 -6.42 15.23
CA ALA A 27 1.87 -5.07 15.01
C ALA A 27 0.93 -4.29 14.08
N ARG A 28 0.94 -2.96 14.15
CA ARG A 28 0.17 -2.12 13.23
C ARG A 28 1.06 -1.56 12.11
N PHE A 29 0.67 -1.86 10.87
CA PHE A 29 1.23 -1.24 9.67
C PHE A 29 0.40 -0.03 9.28
N CYS A 30 1.04 1.09 8.99
CA CYS A 30 0.42 2.32 8.49
C CYS A 30 1.24 2.85 7.32
N GLY A 31 0.97 2.34 6.12
CA GLY A 31 1.80 2.67 4.99
C GLY A 31 1.00 2.77 3.71
N TYR A 32 1.32 3.80 2.91
CA TYR A 32 0.73 4.02 1.59
C TYR A 32 -0.81 4.14 1.58
N SER A 33 -1.43 4.65 2.65
CA SER A 33 -2.89 4.72 2.94
C SER A 33 -3.50 3.52 3.70
N PRO A 34 -3.15 2.24 3.47
CA PRO A 34 -3.57 1.16 4.35
C PRO A 34 -3.15 1.28 5.80
N VAL A 35 -4.10 1.03 6.70
CA VAL A 35 -3.86 0.65 8.10
C VAL A 35 -4.25 -0.80 8.28
N ILE A 36 -3.29 -1.62 8.72
CA ILE A 36 -3.46 -3.05 8.92
C ILE A 36 -2.93 -3.43 10.30
N ASP A 37 -3.82 -3.92 11.15
CA ASP A 37 -3.44 -4.60 12.39
C ASP A 37 -3.07 -6.04 12.07
N LEU A 38 -1.77 -6.33 12.00
CA LEU A 38 -1.25 -7.66 11.74
C LEU A 38 -1.54 -8.56 12.93
N LEU A 39 -2.10 -9.72 12.63
CA LEU A 39 -2.27 -10.81 13.61
C LEU A 39 -0.97 -11.60 13.76
N GLU A 40 -0.91 -12.45 14.79
CA GLU A 40 0.20 -13.39 14.96
C GLU A 40 0.35 -14.27 13.70
N GLY A 41 1.57 -14.41 13.20
CA GLY A 41 1.88 -15.15 11.97
C GLY A 41 1.62 -14.38 10.67
N GLU A 42 1.11 -13.14 10.74
CA GLU A 42 1.05 -12.26 9.57
C GLU A 42 2.33 -11.45 9.40
N LYS A 43 2.70 -11.14 8.15
CA LYS A 43 3.90 -10.35 7.82
C LYS A 43 3.65 -9.42 6.65
N ILE A 44 4.15 -8.19 6.74
CA ILE A 44 4.27 -7.27 5.61
C ILE A 44 5.72 -7.16 5.18
N GLU A 45 5.95 -7.22 3.87
CA GLU A 45 7.21 -6.91 3.19
C GLU A 45 6.95 -5.74 2.23
N THR A 46 7.47 -4.55 2.53
CA THR A 46 7.33 -3.41 1.61
C THR A 46 8.23 -3.59 0.41
N LEU A 47 7.71 -3.34 -0.80
CA LEU A 47 8.42 -3.59 -2.05
C LEU A 47 8.92 -2.28 -2.67
N GLN A 48 8.00 -1.41 -3.09
CA GLN A 48 8.31 -0.13 -3.70
C GLN A 48 7.52 0.98 -3.00
N GLY A 49 8.13 2.15 -2.85
CA GLY A 49 7.49 3.33 -2.27
C GLY A 49 7.72 4.58 -3.11
N GLY A 50 6.79 5.51 -3.01
CA GLY A 50 6.86 6.87 -3.53
C GLY A 50 6.06 7.82 -2.64
N ILE A 51 6.00 9.09 -3.02
CA ILE A 51 5.41 10.16 -2.18
C ILE A 51 3.93 9.88 -1.88
N HIS A 52 3.15 9.46 -2.89
CA HIS A 52 1.70 9.30 -2.76
C HIS A 52 1.23 7.84 -2.62
N GLY A 53 2.15 6.88 -2.49
CA GLY A 53 1.77 5.47 -2.49
C GLY A 53 2.93 4.52 -2.62
N GLY A 54 2.62 3.23 -2.66
CA GLY A 54 3.60 2.17 -2.70
C GLY A 54 2.97 0.79 -2.70
N SER A 55 3.81 -0.21 -2.85
CA SER A 55 3.43 -1.61 -2.87
C SER A 55 4.09 -2.39 -1.75
N PHE A 56 3.39 -3.41 -1.27
CA PHE A 56 3.87 -4.34 -0.28
C PHE A 56 3.22 -5.71 -0.50
N ARG A 57 3.88 -6.74 0.01
CA ARG A 57 3.34 -8.09 0.07
C ARG A 57 2.88 -8.40 1.48
N TRP A 58 1.66 -8.90 1.60
CA TRP A 58 1.06 -9.29 2.88
C TRP A 58 0.89 -10.80 2.94
N HIS A 59 1.56 -11.40 3.91
CA HIS A 59 1.54 -12.83 4.20
C HIS A 59 0.69 -13.12 5.42
N GLY A 60 0.03 -14.27 5.43
CA GLY A 60 -0.65 -14.82 6.59
C GLY A 60 -1.16 -16.23 6.33
N ALA A 61 -1.97 -16.76 7.24
CA ALA A 61 -2.63 -18.07 7.06
C ALA A 61 -3.58 -18.09 5.84
N PHE A 62 -4.04 -16.91 5.38
CA PHE A 62 -4.83 -16.73 4.16
C PHE A 62 -3.99 -16.81 2.86
N GLY A 63 -2.68 -17.02 2.97
CA GLY A 63 -1.74 -17.03 1.84
C GLY A 63 -1.06 -15.68 1.64
N ILE A 64 -0.94 -15.26 0.39
CA ILE A 64 -0.23 -14.04 -0.01
C ILE A 64 -1.17 -13.10 -0.75
N LEU A 65 -1.10 -11.82 -0.42
CA LEU A 65 -1.72 -10.71 -1.15
C LEU A 65 -0.65 -9.71 -1.56
N ASP A 66 -0.56 -9.43 -2.86
CA ASP A 66 0.21 -8.27 -3.33
C ASP A 66 -0.71 -7.05 -3.25
N VAL A 67 -0.26 -6.00 -2.57
CA VAL A 67 -1.07 -4.82 -2.25
C VAL A 67 -0.40 -3.57 -2.80
N GLU A 68 -1.19 -2.72 -3.43
CA GLU A 68 -0.82 -1.38 -3.84
C GLU A 68 -1.68 -0.37 -3.08
N GLY A 69 -1.07 0.41 -2.20
CA GLY A 69 -1.70 1.50 -1.47
C GLY A 69 -1.45 2.84 -2.16
N ILE A 70 -2.47 3.69 -2.24
CA ILE A 70 -2.40 5.01 -2.86
C ILE A 70 -3.13 6.02 -1.97
N GLY A 71 -2.43 7.06 -1.52
CA GLY A 71 -2.97 8.17 -0.72
C GLY A 71 -3.65 9.27 -1.54
N TRP A 72 -3.32 9.39 -2.84
CA TRP A 72 -3.94 10.35 -3.78
C TRP A 72 -4.68 9.66 -4.95
N ALA A 73 -5.53 8.70 -4.65
CA ALA A 73 -6.28 7.97 -5.66
C ALA A 73 -7.55 8.71 -6.11
N ARG A 74 -7.96 8.43 -7.35
CA ARG A 74 -9.37 8.62 -7.74
C ARG A 74 -10.18 7.40 -7.32
N ARG A 75 -11.50 7.56 -7.18
CA ARG A 75 -12.43 6.45 -6.95
C ARG A 75 -12.14 5.27 -7.90
N PRO A 76 -11.92 4.05 -7.37
CA PRO A 76 -11.73 2.87 -8.20
C PRO A 76 -12.90 2.60 -9.13
N LYS A 77 -12.62 1.95 -10.27
CA LYS A 77 -13.64 1.52 -11.22
C LYS A 77 -14.30 0.22 -10.76
N GLY A 78 -15.54 0.01 -11.15
CA GLY A 78 -16.28 -1.24 -10.93
C GLY A 78 -17.47 -1.11 -9.98
N ARG A 79 -18.09 -2.25 -9.70
CA ARG A 79 -19.27 -2.35 -8.84
C ARG A 79 -18.85 -2.36 -7.38
N ILE A 80 -19.46 -1.48 -6.57
CA ILE A 80 -19.34 -1.51 -5.11
C ILE A 80 -20.17 -2.68 -4.58
N VAL A 81 -19.59 -3.50 -3.71
CA VAL A 81 -20.25 -4.62 -3.01
C VAL A 81 -20.44 -4.36 -1.52
N ALA A 82 -19.72 -3.40 -0.96
CA ALA A 82 -19.96 -2.83 0.36
C ALA A 82 -19.68 -1.33 0.28
N THR A 83 -20.62 -0.48 0.68
CA THR A 83 -20.46 0.98 0.66
C THR A 83 -19.59 1.44 1.82
N VAL A 84 -19.02 2.65 1.69
CA VAL A 84 -18.31 3.31 2.80
C VAL A 84 -19.25 3.43 4.01
N ARG A 85 -18.73 3.21 5.21
CA ARG A 85 -19.38 3.44 6.51
C ARG A 85 -18.31 3.93 7.47
N ASP A 86 -18.58 4.91 8.33
CA ASP A 86 -17.70 5.42 9.38
C ASP A 86 -16.18 5.19 9.15
N ASP A 87 -15.62 4.09 9.66
CA ASP A 87 -14.21 3.69 9.51
C ASP A 87 -13.97 2.62 8.42
N GLU A 88 -15.00 2.03 7.83
CA GLU A 88 -14.93 1.01 6.81
C GLU A 88 -14.87 1.59 5.38
N PRO A 89 -13.82 1.29 4.61
CA PRO A 89 -13.76 1.72 3.22
C PRO A 89 -14.76 0.95 2.36
N ALA A 90 -15.26 1.60 1.31
CA ALA A 90 -16.04 0.92 0.28
C ALA A 90 -15.22 -0.19 -0.35
N ARG A 91 -15.84 -1.33 -0.58
CA ARG A 91 -15.24 -2.50 -1.23
C ARG A 91 -15.82 -2.72 -2.61
N PHE A 92 -14.95 -2.92 -3.57
CA PHE A 92 -15.33 -3.21 -4.95
C PHE A 92 -15.36 -4.72 -5.19
N ALA A 93 -16.23 -5.16 -6.09
CA ALA A 93 -16.26 -6.55 -6.54
C ALA A 93 -14.90 -6.93 -7.13
N GLN A 94 -14.42 -8.14 -6.82
CA GLN A 94 -13.25 -8.67 -7.51
C GLN A 94 -13.50 -8.75 -9.02
N ARG A 95 -12.46 -8.52 -9.80
CA ARG A 95 -12.46 -8.62 -11.26
C ARG A 95 -11.26 -9.43 -11.73
N ARG A 96 -11.42 -10.11 -12.86
CA ARG A 96 -10.29 -10.73 -13.56
C ARG A 96 -9.49 -9.66 -14.30
N THR A 97 -8.17 -9.75 -14.23
CA THR A 97 -7.20 -8.93 -14.95
C THR A 97 -6.35 -9.83 -15.86
N ALA A 98 -5.39 -9.25 -16.58
CA ALA A 98 -4.44 -10.04 -17.37
C ALA A 98 -3.59 -10.96 -16.47
N ASP A 99 -3.25 -10.49 -15.27
CA ASP A 99 -2.28 -11.13 -14.37
C ASP A 99 -2.93 -11.87 -13.18
N GLY A 100 -4.27 -11.98 -13.17
CA GLY A 100 -5.00 -12.71 -12.13
C GLY A 100 -6.31 -12.05 -11.76
N TYR A 101 -6.49 -11.80 -10.47
CA TYR A 101 -7.68 -11.20 -9.88
C TYR A 101 -7.28 -9.97 -9.07
N GLU A 102 -8.09 -8.93 -9.18
CA GLU A 102 -7.90 -7.68 -8.44
C GLU A 102 -9.20 -7.26 -7.77
N MET A 103 -9.07 -6.68 -6.58
CA MET A 103 -10.16 -5.92 -5.97
C MET A 103 -9.61 -4.68 -5.29
N ALA A 104 -10.47 -3.67 -5.12
CA ALA A 104 -10.09 -2.41 -4.50
C ALA A 104 -10.94 -2.12 -3.27
N ILE A 105 -10.35 -1.37 -2.35
CA ILE A 105 -11.04 -0.64 -1.29
C ILE A 105 -10.78 0.86 -1.44
N TRP A 106 -11.72 1.68 -1.00
CA TRP A 106 -11.66 3.14 -1.12
C TRP A 106 -12.40 3.82 0.02
N ASN A 107 -11.79 4.80 0.67
CA ASN A 107 -12.37 5.45 1.85
C ASN A 107 -13.45 6.50 1.53
N GLY A 108 -13.78 6.72 0.26
CA GLY A 108 -14.73 7.74 -0.16
C GLY A 108 -14.09 9.09 -0.53
N ALA A 109 -12.77 9.22 -0.37
CA ALA A 109 -11.99 10.41 -0.70
C ALA A 109 -10.78 10.04 -1.59
N HIS A 110 -9.55 10.04 -1.07
CA HIS A 110 -8.33 9.81 -1.85
C HIS A 110 -7.59 8.53 -1.47
N GLY A 111 -7.79 8.01 -0.27
CA GLY A 111 -7.22 6.74 0.16
C GLY A 111 -7.82 5.56 -0.62
N ALA A 112 -6.99 4.78 -1.30
CA ALA A 112 -7.37 3.52 -1.91
C ALA A 112 -6.30 2.44 -1.74
N ALA A 113 -6.73 1.18 -1.77
CA ALA A 113 -5.81 0.05 -1.87
C ALA A 113 -6.34 -0.98 -2.87
N TYR A 114 -5.42 -1.54 -3.65
CA TYR A 114 -5.68 -2.59 -4.63
C TYR A 114 -4.99 -3.86 -4.17
N PHE A 115 -5.76 -4.93 -4.05
CA PHE A 115 -5.26 -6.25 -3.71
C PHE A 115 -5.24 -7.10 -4.96
N ARG A 116 -4.18 -7.90 -5.12
CA ARG A 116 -4.00 -8.81 -6.24
C ARG A 116 -3.74 -10.22 -5.76
N SER A 117 -4.30 -11.18 -6.51
CA SER A 117 -4.07 -12.61 -6.30
C SER A 117 -4.07 -13.34 -7.65
N ALA A 118 -3.30 -14.42 -7.75
CA ALA A 118 -3.23 -15.22 -8.98
C ALA A 118 -4.54 -16.00 -9.27
N SER A 119 -5.31 -16.29 -8.23
CA SER A 119 -6.59 -17.01 -8.28
C SER A 119 -7.74 -16.12 -7.77
N PRO A 120 -9.02 -16.51 -7.97
CA PRO A 120 -10.13 -15.81 -7.32
C PRO A 120 -9.90 -15.67 -5.82
N PHE A 121 -10.28 -14.53 -5.25
CA PHE A 121 -10.10 -14.28 -3.83
C PHE A 121 -10.84 -15.33 -2.99
N THR A 122 -10.11 -15.96 -2.08
CA THR A 122 -10.71 -16.91 -1.12
C THR A 122 -11.49 -16.16 -0.04
N ARG A 123 -12.29 -16.89 0.73
CA ARG A 123 -13.02 -16.29 1.86
C ARG A 123 -12.05 -15.72 2.91
N GLU A 124 -10.95 -16.42 3.14
CA GLU A 124 -9.91 -16.04 4.11
C GLU A 124 -9.23 -14.75 3.70
N GLN A 125 -8.89 -14.59 2.40
CA GLN A 125 -8.34 -13.34 1.87
C GLN A 125 -9.37 -12.21 1.95
N LEU A 126 -10.64 -12.46 1.61
CA LEU A 126 -11.70 -11.46 1.71
C LEU A 126 -11.94 -11.01 3.16
N ASN A 127 -11.79 -11.92 4.12
CA ASN A 127 -11.87 -11.62 5.55
C ASN A 127 -10.66 -10.80 6.02
N ALA A 128 -9.44 -11.13 5.55
CA ALA A 128 -8.25 -10.34 5.82
C ALA A 128 -8.40 -8.91 5.30
N ILE A 129 -8.83 -8.76 4.03
CA ILE A 129 -9.09 -7.46 3.39
C ILE A 129 -10.16 -6.65 4.13
N ALA A 130 -11.17 -7.31 4.71
CA ALA A 130 -12.23 -6.62 5.46
C ALA A 130 -11.72 -5.93 6.74
N ARG A 131 -10.54 -6.32 7.26
CA ARG A 131 -9.91 -5.68 8.42
C ARG A 131 -9.10 -4.43 8.04
N VAL A 132 -8.89 -4.18 6.75
CA VAL A 132 -8.06 -3.06 6.29
C VAL A 132 -8.85 -1.77 6.39
N ARG A 133 -8.27 -0.81 7.10
CA ARG A 133 -8.74 0.57 7.19
C ARG A 133 -7.88 1.44 6.27
N LEU A 134 -8.33 2.64 5.96
CA LEU A 134 -7.63 3.59 5.10
C LEU A 134 -7.59 4.97 5.75
N PHE A 135 -6.44 5.62 5.70
CA PHE A 135 -6.28 7.03 6.11
C PHE A 135 -6.03 7.93 4.89
N GLU A 136 -6.35 9.21 5.02
CA GLU A 136 -6.05 10.25 4.03
C GLU A 136 -4.62 10.76 4.17
N GLU A 137 -4.01 11.16 3.05
CA GLU A 137 -2.70 11.83 3.08
C GLU A 137 -2.76 13.08 3.99
N GLY A 138 -1.78 13.24 4.87
CA GLY A 138 -1.76 14.28 5.91
C GLY A 138 -2.41 13.88 7.25
N GLN A 139 -3.14 12.77 7.32
CA GLN A 139 -3.55 12.21 8.61
C GLN A 139 -2.40 11.42 9.25
N GLU A 140 -2.33 11.46 10.58
CA GLU A 140 -1.38 10.64 11.34
C GLU A 140 -2.11 9.49 12.06
N PRO A 141 -2.09 8.26 11.50
CA PRO A 141 -2.62 7.11 12.22
C PRO A 141 -1.77 6.79 13.47
N GLU A 142 -2.47 6.44 14.55
CA GLU A 142 -1.85 6.14 15.85
C GLU A 142 -1.40 4.68 15.96
N GLY A 143 -0.36 4.45 16.78
CA GLY A 143 0.09 3.10 17.18
C GLY A 143 0.84 2.34 16.08
N CYS A 144 1.29 3.01 15.03
CA CYS A 144 1.97 2.38 13.90
C CYS A 144 3.39 1.92 14.27
N ALA A 145 3.66 0.62 14.12
CA ALA A 145 4.99 0.05 14.27
C ALA A 145 5.85 0.26 13.01
N LEU A 146 5.22 0.41 11.84
CA LEU A 146 5.89 0.78 10.60
C LEU A 146 5.07 1.84 9.87
N ARG A 147 5.75 2.92 9.50
CA ARG A 147 5.21 4.04 8.71
C ARG A 147 5.99 4.19 7.41
N THR A 148 5.29 4.34 6.29
CA THR A 148 5.91 4.65 4.98
C THR A 148 5.47 6.01 4.43
N VAL A 149 4.78 6.81 5.25
CA VAL A 149 4.23 8.12 4.87
C VAL A 149 5.21 9.23 5.24
N PHE A 150 5.36 10.22 4.37
CA PHE A 150 6.00 11.49 4.69
C PHE A 150 4.93 12.41 5.29
N VAL A 151 5.09 12.82 6.55
CA VAL A 151 4.29 13.89 7.15
C VAL A 151 4.98 15.20 6.80
N TRP A 152 4.31 16.06 6.04
CA TRP A 152 4.80 17.41 5.75
C TRP A 152 4.58 18.28 6.99
N GLU A 153 5.67 18.69 7.64
CA GLU A 153 5.65 19.74 8.68
C GLU A 153 5.37 21.13 8.09
#